data_AF-A0A7V1Q1Z8-F1
#
_entry.id   AF-A0A7V1Q1Z8-F1
#
_cell.length_a   1.000
_cell.length_b   1.000
_cell.length_c   1.000
_cell.angle_alpha   90.00
_cell.angle_beta   90.00
_cell.angle_gamma   90.00
#
_symmetry.space_group_name_H-M   'P 1'
#
loop_
_entity.id
_entity.type
_entity.pdbx_description
1 polymer ?
#
loop_
_entity_poly.entity_id
_entity_poly.type
_entity_poly.pdbx_seq_one_letter_code
_entity_poly.pdbx_strand_id
1 'polypeptide(L)'
;MSTDGTDCEMMAEPRAEHKQLEKFVGTWRSKVQLWMGPGEPMQSAGTMVNTMDLGGRFLKQVYTGDSENSDFPDFAGRGFVGFNAFTNQYEGFWIDTAGTQMSFESGSFDQASNSWTMTGKVDMGPGNKVAKRSVITIINDNEHTLEMFMDTPDAGETKVMHIHYTRA
;
A
#
# COMPACT_ATOMS: atom_id res chain seq x y z
N MET A 1 0.69 39.16 2.74
CA MET A 1 -0.08 37.90 2.73
C MET A 1 0.06 37.32 4.13
N SER A 2 -0.98 37.48 4.96
CA SER A 2 -1.02 36.93 6.32
C SER A 2 -1.22 35.43 6.21
N THR A 3 -0.26 34.62 6.65
CA THR A 3 -0.46 33.18 6.87
C THR A 3 -0.79 33.01 8.34
N ASP A 4 -2.06 33.26 8.69
CA ASP A 4 -2.56 33.10 10.04
C ASP A 4 -2.56 31.61 10.43
N GLY A 5 -2.21 31.32 11.69
CA GLY A 5 -2.09 29.96 12.24
C GLY A 5 -3.35 29.09 12.10
N THR A 6 -4.49 29.71 11.81
CA THR A 6 -5.78 29.07 11.49
C THR A 6 -5.70 28.16 10.26
N ASP A 7 -4.90 28.51 9.24
CA ASP A 7 -4.73 27.67 8.06
C ASP A 7 -4.00 26.37 8.44
N CYS A 8 -2.99 26.45 9.30
CA CYS A 8 -2.20 25.28 9.74
C CYS A 8 -3.02 24.33 10.62
N GLU A 9 -3.91 24.86 11.47
CA GLU A 9 -4.85 24.04 12.26
C GLU A 9 -5.87 23.33 11.38
N MET A 10 -6.48 24.01 10.40
CA MET A 10 -7.41 23.39 9.44
C MET A 10 -6.77 22.31 8.55
N MET A 11 -5.47 22.42 8.27
CA MET A 11 -4.71 21.39 7.52
C MET A 11 -4.53 20.11 8.32
N ALA A 12 -4.35 20.25 9.64
CA ALA A 12 -4.00 19.14 10.50
C ALA A 12 -5.23 18.33 10.92
N GLU A 13 -6.47 18.83 10.81
CA GLU A 13 -7.66 18.12 11.28
C GLU A 13 -7.97 16.82 10.51
N PRO A 14 -8.32 15.71 11.19
CA PRO A 14 -8.69 14.48 10.49
C PRO A 14 -10.02 14.67 9.76
N ARG A 15 -10.06 14.20 8.51
CA ARG A 15 -11.23 14.30 7.60
C ARG A 15 -11.90 12.94 7.37
N ALA A 16 -12.97 12.91 6.58
CA ALA A 16 -13.67 11.66 6.25
C ALA A 16 -12.74 10.64 5.55
N GLU A 17 -11.78 11.13 4.78
CA GLU A 17 -10.75 10.34 4.09
C GLU A 17 -9.80 9.65 5.07
N HIS A 18 -9.46 10.32 6.18
CA HIS A 18 -8.68 9.70 7.25
C HIS A 18 -9.44 8.55 7.92
N LYS A 19 -10.77 8.68 8.05
CA LYS A 19 -11.62 7.58 8.56
C LYS A 19 -11.71 6.41 7.59
N GLN A 20 -11.52 6.61 6.28
CA GLN A 20 -11.47 5.48 5.34
C GLN A 20 -10.30 4.54 5.64
N LEU A 21 -9.19 5.06 6.17
CA LEU A 21 -8.05 4.26 6.60
C LEU A 21 -8.39 3.30 7.75
N GLU A 22 -9.38 3.63 8.58
CA GLU A 22 -9.80 2.79 9.72
C GLU A 22 -10.33 1.43 9.28
N LYS A 23 -10.82 1.31 8.04
CA LYS A 23 -11.25 0.03 7.45
C LYS A 23 -10.14 -1.01 7.41
N PHE A 24 -8.89 -0.57 7.37
CA PHE A 24 -7.72 -1.46 7.35
C PHE A 24 -7.19 -1.77 8.74
N VAL A 25 -7.69 -1.14 9.82
CA VAL A 25 -7.21 -1.36 11.18
C VAL A 25 -7.52 -2.79 11.65
N GLY A 26 -6.51 -3.41 12.24
CA GLY A 26 -6.59 -4.77 12.76
C GLY A 26 -5.40 -5.62 12.33
N THR A 27 -5.56 -6.93 12.55
CA THR A 27 -4.60 -7.94 12.14
C THR A 27 -5.19 -8.72 10.96
N TRP A 28 -4.38 -8.92 9.93
CA TRP A 28 -4.77 -9.55 8.69
C TRP A 28 -3.79 -10.66 8.33
N ARG A 29 -4.30 -11.80 7.88
CA ARG A 29 -3.53 -12.83 7.18
C ARG A 29 -3.46 -12.50 5.71
N SER A 30 -2.26 -12.57 5.14
CA SER A 30 -2.01 -12.36 3.72
C SER A 30 -1.70 -13.68 3.01
N LYS A 31 -2.24 -13.84 1.81
CA LYS A 31 -1.74 -14.78 0.80
C LYS A 31 -1.25 -13.98 -0.39
N VAL A 32 0.03 -14.13 -0.72
CA VAL A 32 0.74 -13.34 -1.72
C VAL A 32 1.07 -14.23 -2.91
N GLN A 33 0.79 -13.73 -4.10
CA GLN A 33 1.27 -14.26 -5.37
C GLN A 33 2.14 -13.20 -6.02
N LEU A 34 3.39 -13.55 -6.34
CA LEU A 34 4.37 -12.66 -6.95
C LEU A 34 4.84 -13.24 -8.29
N TRP A 35 4.70 -12.46 -9.36
CA TRP A 35 5.16 -12.82 -10.70
C TRP A 35 6.45 -12.06 -11.01
N MET A 36 7.52 -12.82 -11.29
CA MET A 36 8.81 -12.29 -11.74
C MET A 36 8.99 -12.34 -13.27
N GLY A 37 7.95 -12.82 -13.97
CA GLY A 37 7.90 -13.02 -15.41
C GLY A 37 6.69 -13.88 -15.81
N PRO A 38 6.58 -14.28 -17.07
CA PRO A 38 5.52 -15.19 -17.52
C PRO A 38 5.61 -16.54 -16.79
N GLY A 39 4.48 -17.07 -16.31
CA GLY A 39 4.38 -18.39 -15.69
C GLY A 39 3.65 -18.40 -14.36
N GLU A 40 3.93 -19.43 -13.56
CA GLU A 40 3.36 -19.59 -12.22
C GLU A 40 3.97 -18.58 -11.23
N PRO A 41 3.15 -17.98 -10.34
CA PRO A 41 3.65 -17.07 -9.33
C PRO A 41 4.40 -17.80 -8.23
N MET A 42 5.38 -17.13 -7.65
CA MET A 42 5.90 -17.46 -6.33
C MET A 42 4.80 -17.22 -5.29
N GLN A 43 4.75 -18.05 -4.25
CA GLN A 43 3.75 -17.98 -3.20
C GLN A 43 4.39 -17.59 -1.86
N SER A 44 3.74 -16.66 -1.17
CA SER A 44 4.15 -16.24 0.16
C SER A 44 2.93 -16.01 1.04
N ALA A 45 3.11 -16.05 2.34
CA ALA A 45 2.09 -15.74 3.32
C ALA A 45 2.68 -14.88 4.44
N GLY A 46 1.82 -14.25 5.22
CA GLY A 46 2.27 -13.45 6.34
C GLY A 46 1.13 -12.82 7.12
N THR A 47 1.51 -11.89 7.98
CA THR A 47 0.60 -11.16 8.85
C THR A 47 0.86 -9.67 8.73
N MET A 48 -0.19 -8.92 8.43
CA MET A 48 -0.19 -7.45 8.45
C MET A 48 -0.92 -6.97 9.71
N VAL A 49 -0.24 -6.16 10.52
CA VAL A 49 -0.85 -5.44 11.64
C VAL A 49 -0.91 -3.96 11.27
N ASN A 50 -2.13 -3.43 11.29
CA ASN A 50 -2.43 -2.05 10.94
C ASN A 50 -3.03 -1.31 12.13
N THR A 51 -2.48 -0.14 12.44
CA THR A 51 -2.94 0.73 13.53
C THR A 51 -2.98 2.18 13.07
N MET A 52 -3.98 2.94 13.51
CA MET A 52 -3.91 4.39 13.37
C MET A 52 -2.85 4.97 14.31
N ASP A 53 -2.05 5.91 13.81
CA ASP A 53 -0.96 6.57 14.51
C ASP A 53 -1.13 8.10 14.42
N LEU A 54 -0.35 8.83 15.23
CA LEU A 54 -0.28 10.30 15.26
C LEU A 54 -1.67 10.98 15.34
N GLY A 55 -2.52 10.46 16.22
CA GLY A 55 -3.86 11.02 16.46
C GLY A 55 -4.88 10.72 15.36
N GLY A 56 -4.76 9.57 14.67
CA GLY A 56 -5.72 9.16 13.65
C GLY A 56 -5.39 9.68 12.25
N ARG A 57 -4.14 10.09 12.01
CA ARG A 57 -3.73 10.74 10.76
C ARG A 57 -3.09 9.80 9.75
N PHE A 58 -2.39 8.80 10.26
CA PHE A 58 -1.66 7.88 9.43
C PHE A 58 -1.98 6.46 9.85
N LEU A 59 -2.24 5.61 8.88
CA LEU A 59 -2.29 4.17 9.07
C LEU A 59 -0.86 3.64 9.06
N LYS A 60 -0.38 3.20 10.21
CA LYS A 60 0.88 2.47 10.34
C LYS A 60 0.66 1.02 9.97
N GLN A 61 1.53 0.49 9.13
CA GLN A 61 1.48 -0.89 8.63
C GLN A 61 2.74 -1.64 9.05
N VAL A 62 2.56 -2.85 9.57
CA VAL A 62 3.63 -3.74 10.04
C VAL A 62 3.39 -5.13 9.49
N TYR A 63 4.19 -5.54 8.50
CA TYR A 63 4.13 -6.86 7.91
C TYR A 63 5.23 -7.78 8.42
N THR A 64 4.88 -9.02 8.71
CA THR A 64 5.80 -10.11 9.05
C THR A 64 5.46 -11.33 8.21
N GLY A 65 6.43 -11.86 7.46
CA GLY A 65 6.29 -13.08 6.67
C GLY A 65 6.05 -14.31 7.55
N ASP A 66 5.36 -15.30 7.01
CA ASP A 66 5.19 -16.61 7.61
C ASP A 66 6.36 -17.51 7.20
N SER A 67 7.06 -18.11 8.16
CA SER A 67 8.23 -18.95 7.89
C SER A 67 7.90 -20.35 7.38
N GLU A 68 6.68 -20.85 7.59
CA GLU A 68 6.34 -22.25 7.28
C GLU A 68 5.77 -22.45 5.86
N ASN A 69 5.09 -21.45 5.31
CA ASN A 69 4.37 -21.54 4.04
C ASN A 69 4.68 -20.37 3.09
N SER A 70 5.97 -20.08 2.90
CA SER A 70 6.41 -18.91 2.12
C SER A 70 7.71 -19.18 1.40
N ASP A 71 7.78 -18.78 0.12
CA ASP A 71 9.03 -18.67 -0.62
C ASP A 71 9.95 -17.55 -0.08
N PHE A 72 9.41 -16.67 0.78
CA PHE A 72 10.11 -15.54 1.42
C PHE A 72 9.86 -15.51 2.94
N PRO A 73 10.42 -16.45 3.71
CA PRO A 73 10.10 -16.60 5.14
C PRO A 73 10.56 -15.41 6.00
N ASP A 74 11.65 -14.75 5.61
CA ASP A 74 12.24 -13.62 6.35
C ASP A 74 11.76 -12.24 5.84
N PHE A 75 10.68 -12.20 5.06
CA PHE A 75 10.15 -10.94 4.57
C PHE A 75 9.55 -10.12 5.72
N ALA A 76 10.03 -8.90 5.91
CA ALA A 76 9.48 -7.95 6.86
C ALA A 76 9.32 -6.61 6.17
N GLY A 77 8.18 -5.95 6.39
CA GLY A 77 7.89 -4.66 5.76
C GLY A 77 7.17 -3.70 6.68
N ARG A 78 7.40 -2.41 6.47
CA ARG A 78 6.81 -1.32 7.25
C ARG A 78 6.36 -0.24 6.29
N GLY A 79 5.24 0.40 6.62
CA GLY A 79 4.75 1.52 5.83
C GLY A 79 3.84 2.42 6.64
N PHE A 80 3.56 3.57 6.03
CA PHE A 80 2.50 4.45 6.47
C PHE A 80 1.70 4.90 5.26
N VAL A 81 0.39 5.06 5.46
CA VAL A 81 -0.52 5.69 4.51
C VAL A 81 -1.26 6.82 5.23
N GLY A 82 -1.36 7.99 4.62
CA GLY A 82 -2.11 9.14 5.12
C GLY A 82 -2.89 9.82 4.02
N PHE A 83 -3.67 10.85 4.37
CA PHE A 83 -4.38 11.67 3.40
C PHE A 83 -3.85 13.12 3.44
N ASN A 84 -3.36 13.59 2.31
CA ASN A 84 -2.90 14.95 2.14
C ASN A 84 -4.08 15.86 1.75
N ALA A 85 -4.51 16.66 2.71
CA ALA A 85 -5.60 17.61 2.59
C ALA A 85 -5.39 18.73 1.55
N PHE A 86 -4.14 19.00 1.13
CA PHE A 86 -3.84 19.99 0.11
C PHE A 86 -3.97 19.44 -1.30
N THR A 87 -3.43 18.25 -1.53
CA THR A 87 -3.46 17.58 -2.84
C THR A 87 -4.75 16.80 -3.05
N ASN A 88 -5.51 16.55 -1.99
CA ASN A 88 -6.64 15.63 -1.94
C ASN A 88 -6.26 14.23 -2.43
N GLN A 89 -5.05 13.80 -2.07
CA GLN A 89 -4.53 12.48 -2.41
C GLN A 89 -4.18 11.73 -1.13
N TYR A 90 -4.37 10.43 -1.18
CA TYR A 90 -3.67 9.56 -0.25
C TYR A 90 -2.21 9.46 -0.64
N GLU A 91 -1.35 9.41 0.36
CA GLU A 91 0.10 9.31 0.19
C GLU A 91 0.59 8.20 1.09
N GLY A 92 1.51 7.40 0.57
CA GLY A 92 2.07 6.30 1.34
C GLY A 92 3.54 6.06 1.01
N PHE A 93 4.21 5.44 1.96
CA PHE A 93 5.52 4.87 1.74
C PHE A 93 5.60 3.46 2.29
N TRP A 94 6.50 2.68 1.70
CA TRP A 94 6.77 1.30 2.08
C TRP A 94 8.28 1.02 2.03
N ILE A 95 8.75 0.29 3.03
CA ILE A 95 10.11 -0.26 3.11
C ILE A 95 10.02 -1.72 3.51
N ASP A 96 10.92 -2.56 3.00
CA ASP A 96 10.94 -3.98 3.35
C ASP A 96 12.34 -4.58 3.21
N THR A 97 12.47 -5.86 3.56
CA THR A 97 13.73 -6.60 3.51
C THR A 97 14.07 -7.17 2.14
N ALA A 98 13.21 -7.03 1.11
CA ALA A 98 13.52 -7.48 -0.25
C ALA A 98 14.43 -6.50 -1.01
N GLY A 99 14.60 -5.28 -0.49
CA GLY A 99 15.54 -4.30 -1.04
C GLY A 99 15.85 -3.17 -0.07
N THR A 100 16.72 -2.25 -0.49
CA THR A 100 17.08 -1.06 0.32
C THR A 100 16.39 0.21 -0.16
N GLN A 101 15.55 0.10 -1.18
CA GLN A 101 14.81 1.23 -1.74
C GLN A 101 13.58 1.55 -0.90
N MET A 102 13.25 2.83 -0.79
CA MET A 102 11.97 3.27 -0.26
C MET A 102 10.98 3.39 -1.40
N SER A 103 9.82 2.75 -1.29
CA SER A 103 8.72 2.93 -2.23
C SER A 103 7.82 4.07 -1.74
N PHE A 104 7.44 4.96 -2.66
CA PHE A 104 6.48 6.02 -2.41
C PHE A 104 5.36 5.93 -3.43
N GLU A 105 4.14 6.21 -3.00
CA GLU A 105 2.98 6.23 -3.87
C GLU A 105 1.96 7.28 -3.42
N SER A 106 1.20 7.81 -4.38
CA SER A 106 0.04 8.63 -4.09
C SER A 106 -1.14 8.26 -4.98
N GLY A 107 -2.35 8.57 -4.52
CA GLY A 107 -3.54 8.07 -5.17
C GLY A 107 -4.84 8.60 -4.61
N SER A 108 -5.93 7.96 -5.03
CA SER A 108 -7.29 8.31 -4.63
C SER A 108 -8.12 7.06 -4.34
N PHE A 109 -9.21 7.27 -3.62
CA PHE A 109 -10.25 6.28 -3.40
C PHE A 109 -11.44 6.58 -4.31
N ASP A 110 -11.93 5.57 -5.00
CA ASP A 110 -13.18 5.61 -5.75
C ASP A 110 -14.26 4.83 -4.99
N GLN A 111 -15.33 5.54 -4.62
CA GLN A 111 -16.46 4.96 -3.91
C GLN A 111 -17.27 3.99 -4.78
N ALA A 112 -17.33 4.19 -6.10
CA ALA A 112 -18.15 3.36 -6.98
C ALA A 112 -17.59 1.94 -7.09
N SER A 113 -16.26 1.82 -7.21
CA SER A 113 -15.53 0.54 -7.21
C SER A 113 -15.11 0.07 -5.83
N ASN A 114 -15.32 0.88 -4.78
CA ASN A 114 -14.83 0.65 -3.42
C ASN A 114 -13.33 0.30 -3.39
N SER A 115 -12.54 1.02 -4.21
CA SER A 115 -11.13 0.71 -4.42
C SER A 115 -10.24 1.95 -4.38
N TRP A 116 -9.00 1.76 -3.97
CA TRP A 116 -7.94 2.75 -4.03
C TRP A 116 -7.07 2.48 -5.24
N THR A 117 -6.66 3.52 -5.95
CA THR A 117 -5.61 3.42 -6.98
C THR A 117 -4.44 4.30 -6.58
N MET A 118 -3.33 3.67 -6.23
CA MET A 118 -2.07 4.31 -5.84
C MET A 118 -1.07 4.17 -6.97
N THR A 119 -0.30 5.22 -7.25
CA THR A 119 0.69 5.23 -8.33
C THR A 119 2.03 5.72 -7.81
N GLY A 120 3.11 5.20 -8.37
CA GLY A 120 4.47 5.57 -8.02
C GLY A 120 5.47 5.14 -9.07
N LYS A 121 6.74 5.19 -8.72
CA LYS A 121 7.84 4.68 -9.56
C LYS A 121 8.73 3.78 -8.73
N VAL A 122 9.27 2.75 -9.37
CA VAL A 122 10.19 1.78 -8.75
C VAL A 122 11.49 1.76 -9.53
N ASP A 123 12.61 1.74 -8.81
CA ASP A 123 13.93 1.54 -9.41
C ASP A 123 14.12 0.04 -9.72
N MET A 124 14.35 -0.27 -11.00
CA MET A 124 14.59 -1.64 -11.51
C MET A 124 16.06 -1.84 -11.94
N GLY A 125 16.93 -0.93 -11.53
CA GLY A 125 18.36 -0.92 -11.87
C GLY A 125 18.91 0.50 -11.99
N PRO A 126 20.23 0.68 -12.15
CA PRO A 126 20.84 2.00 -12.27
C PRO A 126 20.23 2.84 -13.39
N GLY A 127 19.58 3.95 -13.02
CA GLY A 127 18.95 4.87 -13.97
C GLY A 127 17.65 4.35 -14.61
N ASN A 128 17.14 3.18 -14.21
CA ASN A 128 15.91 2.61 -14.75
C ASN A 128 14.77 2.69 -13.73
N LYS A 129 13.85 3.64 -13.94
CA LYS A 129 12.63 3.78 -13.16
C LYS A 129 11.41 3.42 -13.98
N VAL A 130 10.62 2.47 -13.50
CA VAL A 130 9.36 2.05 -14.15
C VAL A 130 8.17 2.56 -13.37
N ALA A 131 7.05 2.79 -14.06
CA ALA A 131 5.80 3.14 -13.40
C ALA A 131 5.26 1.92 -12.62
N LYS A 132 4.68 2.21 -11.46
CA LYS A 132 3.98 1.25 -10.61
C LYS A 132 2.57 1.75 -10.37
N ARG A 133 1.58 0.86 -10.42
CA ARG A 133 0.21 1.11 -9.99
C ARG A 133 -0.24 0.01 -9.04
N SER A 134 -0.76 0.38 -7.88
CA SER A 134 -1.36 -0.52 -6.91
C SER A 134 -2.87 -0.26 -6.86
N VAL A 135 -3.69 -1.31 -6.88
CA VAL A 135 -5.14 -1.23 -6.69
C VAL A 135 -5.50 -1.98 -5.42
N ILE A 136 -6.10 -1.30 -4.45
CA ILE A 136 -6.57 -1.91 -3.20
C ILE A 136 -8.08 -1.94 -3.24
N THR A 137 -8.68 -3.13 -3.30
CA THR A 137 -10.14 -3.29 -3.38
C THR A 137 -10.68 -3.78 -2.06
N ILE A 138 -11.63 -3.06 -1.49
CA ILE A 138 -12.30 -3.46 -0.25
C ILE A 138 -13.49 -4.33 -0.64
N ILE A 139 -13.45 -5.60 -0.28
CA ILE A 139 -14.53 -6.55 -0.59
C ILE A 139 -15.59 -6.48 0.51
N ASN A 140 -15.16 -6.56 1.77
CA ASN A 140 -16.00 -6.40 2.97
C ASN A 140 -15.11 -6.04 4.19
N ASP A 141 -15.70 -5.94 5.37
CA ASP A 141 -15.00 -5.55 6.62
C ASP A 141 -13.88 -6.53 7.05
N ASN A 142 -13.88 -7.75 6.50
CA ASN A 142 -12.97 -8.83 6.83
C ASN A 142 -12.11 -9.28 5.64
N GLU A 143 -12.23 -8.61 4.48
CA GLU A 143 -11.58 -9.05 3.25
C GLU A 143 -11.24 -7.87 2.34
N HIS A 144 -9.99 -7.82 1.88
CA HIS A 144 -9.56 -6.88 0.85
C HIS A 144 -8.41 -7.47 0.04
N THR A 145 -8.18 -6.91 -1.15
CA THR A 145 -7.09 -7.32 -2.03
C THR A 145 -6.18 -6.16 -2.36
N LEU A 146 -4.92 -6.47 -2.67
CA LEU A 146 -3.99 -5.56 -3.32
C LEU A 146 -3.51 -6.20 -4.61
N GLU A 147 -3.66 -5.52 -5.73
CA GLU A 147 -3.02 -5.87 -7.00
C GLU A 147 -1.96 -4.83 -7.33
N MET A 148 -0.78 -5.28 -7.75
CA MET A 148 0.29 -4.39 -8.19
C MET A 148 0.62 -4.66 -9.65
N PHE A 149 0.75 -3.58 -10.40
CA PHE A 149 1.11 -3.55 -11.80
C PHE A 149 2.37 -2.72 -11.97
N MET A 150 3.25 -3.15 -12.89
CA MET A 150 4.43 -2.41 -13.28
C MET A 150 4.58 -2.40 -14.79
N ASP A 151 5.15 -1.33 -15.31
CA ASP A 151 5.57 -1.27 -16.71
C ASP A 151 6.77 -2.19 -16.92
N THR A 152 6.64 -3.13 -17.86
CA THR A 152 7.74 -3.97 -18.33
C THR A 152 8.15 -3.51 -19.73
N PRO A 153 9.46 -3.57 -20.08
CA PRO A 153 9.92 -3.24 -21.43
C PRO A 153 9.22 -4.07 -22.52
N ASP A 154 8.87 -5.31 -22.21
CA ASP A 154 8.43 -6.31 -23.19
C ASP A 154 6.90 -6.35 -23.39
N ALA A 155 6.11 -5.91 -22.41
CA ALA A 155 4.65 -6.09 -22.43
C ALA A 155 3.84 -4.87 -21.93
N GLY A 156 4.50 -3.77 -21.58
CA GLY A 156 3.83 -2.64 -20.95
C GLY A 156 3.35 -2.99 -19.53
N GLU A 157 2.25 -2.37 -19.10
CA GLU A 157 1.72 -2.55 -17.74
C GLU A 157 1.27 -4.00 -17.51
N THR A 158 1.95 -4.71 -16.62
CA THR A 158 1.72 -6.12 -16.31
C THR A 158 1.47 -6.30 -14.82
N LYS A 159 0.53 -7.16 -14.45
CA LYS A 159 0.32 -7.54 -13.04
C LYS A 159 1.53 -8.33 -12.54
N VAL A 160 2.15 -7.83 -11.47
CA VAL A 160 3.32 -8.45 -10.85
C VAL A 160 3.03 -8.97 -9.45
N MET A 161 1.97 -8.50 -8.80
CA MET A 161 1.60 -8.98 -7.46
C MET A 161 0.10 -9.02 -7.26
N HIS A 162 -0.35 -10.01 -6.51
CA HIS A 162 -1.68 -10.08 -5.95
C HIS A 162 -1.57 -10.51 -4.50
N ILE A 163 -2.21 -9.77 -3.60
CA ILE A 163 -2.31 -10.12 -2.19
C ILE A 163 -3.79 -10.19 -1.84
N HIS A 164 -4.18 -11.30 -1.25
CA HIS A 164 -5.48 -11.44 -0.63
C HIS A 164 -5.32 -11.37 0.89
N TYR A 165 -5.99 -10.40 1.50
CA TYR A 165 -5.99 -10.18 2.95
C TYR A 165 -7.32 -10.62 3.55
N THR A 166 -7.23 -11.41 4.61
CA THR A 166 -8.39 -11.83 5.42
C THR A 166 -8.13 -11.45 6.86
N ARG A 167 -9.16 -10.98 7.58
CA ARG A 167 -9.02 -10.65 9.00
C ARG A 167 -8.59 -11.91 9.78
N ALA A 168 -7.59 -11.75 10.63
CA ALA A 168 -7.01 -12.84 11.43
C ALA A 168 -7.89 -13.26 12.62
#